data_AF-A0AAJ1Z6U6-F1
#
_entry.id   AF-A0AAJ1Z6U6-F1
#
_cell.length_a   1.000
_cell.length_b   1.000
_cell.length_c   1.000
_cell.angle_alpha   90.00
_cell.angle_beta   90.00
_cell.angle_gamma   90.00
#
_symmetry.space_group_name_H-M   'P 1'
#
loop_
_entity.id
_entity.type
_entity.pdbx_description
1 polymer ?
#
loop_
_entity_poly.entity_id
_entity_poly.type
_entity_poly.pdbx_seq_one_letter_code
_entity_poly.pdbx_strand_id
1 'polypeptide(L)'
;MEESFKQPAYLPMEAEVHDYLIYGSSLVIFVALVVLVYGMLKYKSKAVIWFILHLTAFSISLFILLRLLLGPNLSDYNMESENNSVQLALAGISWMISIFFLLKGVFKLLARQK
;
A
#
# COMPACT_ATOMS: atom_id res chain seq x y z
N MET A 1 4.01 43.31 -9.31
CA MET A 1 4.52 42.10 -9.97
C MET A 1 4.15 40.97 -9.02
N GLU A 2 2.98 40.36 -9.24
CA GLU A 2 2.46 39.28 -8.40
C GLU A 2 3.36 38.06 -8.58
N GLU A 3 4.22 37.80 -7.60
CA GLU A 3 4.72 36.45 -7.40
C GLU A 3 3.53 35.62 -6.91
N SER A 4 2.81 35.01 -7.86
CA SER A 4 1.95 33.88 -7.53
C SER A 4 2.87 32.74 -7.10
N PHE A 5 3.20 32.73 -5.81
CA PHE A 5 3.88 31.64 -5.15
C PHE A 5 2.99 30.40 -5.39
N LYS A 6 3.35 29.58 -6.38
CA LYS A 6 2.73 28.28 -6.56
C LYS A 6 3.00 27.53 -5.26
N GLN A 7 1.99 27.46 -4.41
CA GLN A 7 1.98 26.55 -3.28
C GLN A 7 2.43 25.20 -3.83
N PRO A 8 3.51 24.59 -3.28
CA PRO A 8 3.79 23.20 -3.58
C PRO A 8 2.50 22.43 -3.26
N ALA A 9 2.17 21.42 -4.07
CA ALA A 9 1.01 20.55 -3.87
C ALA A 9 1.23 19.71 -2.60
N TYR A 10 1.20 20.37 -1.46
CA TYR A 10 1.08 19.83 -0.13
C TYR A 10 -0.40 19.58 0.08
N LEU A 11 -0.75 18.38 0.53
CA LEU A 11 -2.08 18.09 1.00
C LEU A 11 -2.02 18.30 2.52
N PRO A 12 -2.29 19.53 3.03
CA PRO A 12 -2.30 19.80 4.46
C PRO A 12 -3.23 18.82 5.14
N MET A 13 -2.68 18.04 6.05
CA MET A 13 -3.39 17.00 6.75
C MET A 13 -3.15 17.20 8.24
N GLU A 14 -4.24 17.20 9.00
CA GLU A 14 -4.18 17.31 10.45
C GLU A 14 -3.45 16.09 11.03
N ALA A 15 -2.65 16.32 12.08
CA ALA A 15 -1.86 15.25 12.70
C ALA A 15 -2.73 14.06 13.15
N GLU A 16 -3.97 14.33 13.59
CA GLU A 16 -4.94 13.28 13.96
C GLU A 16 -5.29 12.37 12.77
N VAL A 17 -5.35 12.92 11.56
CA VAL A 17 -5.68 12.16 10.35
C VAL A 17 -4.52 11.25 9.93
N HIS A 18 -3.27 11.63 10.23
CA HIS A 18 -2.10 10.77 10.02
C HIS A 18 -2.24 9.48 10.82
N ASP A 19 -2.59 9.61 12.10
CA ASP A 19 -2.80 8.48 13.01
C ASP A 19 -3.96 7.61 12.55
N TYR A 20 -5.11 8.20 12.20
CA TYR A 20 -6.25 7.43 11.69
C TYR A 20 -5.92 6.66 10.41
N LEU A 21 -5.12 7.25 9.51
CA LEU A 21 -4.74 6.60 8.26
C LEU A 21 -3.81 5.41 8.51
N ILE A 22 -2.85 5.54 9.42
CA ILE A 22 -1.94 4.46 9.82
C ILE A 22 -2.75 3.34 10.52
N TYR A 23 -3.48 3.67 11.59
CA TYR A 23 -4.23 2.69 12.37
C TYR A 23 -5.31 1.99 11.55
N GLY A 24 -6.07 2.73 10.74
CA GLY A 24 -7.10 2.18 9.87
C GLY A 24 -6.53 1.22 8.84
N SER A 25 -5.44 1.61 8.17
CA SER A 25 -4.74 0.75 7.20
C SER A 25 -4.21 -0.53 7.84
N SER A 26 -3.56 -0.40 9.01
CA SER A 26 -3.04 -1.55 9.77
C SER A 26 -4.15 -2.49 10.22
N LEU A 27 -5.29 -1.96 10.67
CA LEU A 27 -6.42 -2.77 11.11
C LEU A 27 -7.01 -3.59 9.95
N VAL A 28 -7.20 -2.99 8.78
CA VAL A 28 -7.72 -3.71 7.60
C VAL A 28 -6.78 -4.82 7.17
N ILE A 29 -5.47 -4.56 7.12
CA ILE A 29 -4.46 -5.57 6.79
C ILE A 29 -4.49 -6.70 7.82
N PHE A 30 -4.56 -6.37 9.11
CA PHE A 30 -4.61 -7.36 10.18
C PHE A 30 -5.84 -8.26 10.08
N VAL A 31 -7.04 -7.69 9.93
CA VAL A 31 -8.29 -8.45 9.78
C VAL A 31 -8.25 -9.32 8.53
N ALA A 32 -7.79 -8.80 7.40
CA ALA A 32 -7.66 -9.56 6.16
C ALA A 32 -6.70 -10.75 6.35
N LEU A 33 -5.56 -10.55 7.02
CA LEU A 33 -4.59 -11.61 7.30
C LEU A 33 -5.20 -12.70 8.18
N VAL A 34 -5.93 -12.33 9.24
CA VAL A 34 -6.61 -13.29 10.13
C VAL A 34 -7.60 -14.14 9.35
N VAL A 35 -8.43 -13.53 8.50
CA VAL A 35 -9.41 -14.26 7.66
C VAL A 35 -8.71 -15.22 6.70
N LEU A 36 -7.62 -14.78 6.06
CA LEU A 36 -6.85 -15.62 5.14
C LEU A 36 -6.18 -16.80 5.87
N VAL A 37 -5.54 -16.55 7.03
CA VAL A 37 -4.91 -17.61 7.82
C VAL A 37 -5.95 -18.60 8.32
N TYR A 38 -7.08 -18.12 8.84
CA TYR A 38 -8.20 -18.98 9.23
C TYR A 38 -8.71 -19.84 8.06
N GLY A 39 -8.94 -19.23 6.90
CA GLY A 39 -9.35 -19.94 5.68
C GLY A 39 -8.31 -20.96 5.20
N MET A 40 -7.03 -20.65 5.33
CA MET A 40 -5.94 -21.57 4.99
C MET A 40 -5.95 -22.81 5.89
N LEU A 41 -6.11 -22.63 7.20
CA LEU A 41 -6.18 -23.71 8.17
C LEU A 41 -7.45 -24.55 8.01
N LYS A 42 -8.60 -23.90 7.81
CA LYS A 42 -9.90 -24.56 7.70
C LYS A 42 -10.06 -25.35 6.41
N TYR A 43 -9.68 -24.77 5.26
CA TYR A 43 -9.95 -25.33 3.94
C TYR A 43 -8.72 -26.00 3.30
N LYS A 44 -7.54 -25.93 3.94
CA LYS A 44 -6.25 -26.48 3.46
C LYS A 44 -5.94 -26.11 1.99
N SER A 45 -6.45 -24.96 1.55
CA SER A 45 -6.40 -24.56 0.15
C SER A 45 -5.07 -23.89 -0.15
N LYS A 46 -4.24 -24.54 -0.98
CA LYS A 46 -2.99 -23.97 -1.50
C LYS A 46 -3.19 -22.75 -2.41
N ALA A 47 -4.43 -22.30 -2.64
CA ALA A 47 -4.71 -21.05 -3.33
C ALA A 47 -4.61 -19.85 -2.38
N VAL A 48 -4.86 -20.04 -1.08
CA VAL A 48 -4.86 -18.98 -0.07
C VAL A 48 -3.49 -18.31 0.07
N ILE A 49 -2.40 -19.07 -0.16
CA ILE A 49 -1.03 -18.52 -0.14
C ILE A 49 -0.84 -17.35 -1.11
N TRP A 50 -1.52 -17.33 -2.26
CA TRP A 50 -1.43 -16.22 -3.21
C TRP A 50 -2.05 -14.94 -2.67
N PHE A 51 -3.12 -15.05 -1.88
CA PHE A 51 -3.75 -13.91 -1.23
C PHE A 51 -2.90 -13.39 -0.06
N ILE A 52 -2.18 -14.27 0.65
CA ILE A 52 -1.20 -13.87 1.67
C ILE A 52 -0.05 -13.10 1.00
N LEU A 53 0.50 -13.62 -0.11
CA LEU A 53 1.55 -12.93 -0.87
C LEU A 53 1.09 -11.56 -1.41
N HIS A 54 -0.15 -11.49 -1.91
CA HIS A 54 -0.80 -10.25 -2.31
C HIS A 54 -0.82 -9.24 -1.15
N LEU A 55 -1.30 -9.67 0.02
CA LEU A 55 -1.45 -8.80 1.19
C LEU A 55 -0.10 -8.31 1.72
N THR A 56 0.94 -9.16 1.72
CA THR A 56 2.31 -8.77 2.09
C THR A 56 2.88 -7.73 1.12
N ALA A 57 2.78 -7.97 -0.19
CA ALA A 57 3.25 -7.01 -1.19
C ALA A 57 2.45 -5.69 -1.16
N PHE A 58 1.14 -5.77 -0.95
CA PHE A 58 0.28 -4.61 -0.79
C PHE A 58 0.69 -3.78 0.42
N SER A 59 0.99 -4.44 1.55
CA SER A 59 1.44 -3.76 2.78
C SER A 59 2.74 -2.98 2.57
N ILE A 60 3.68 -3.53 1.79
CA ILE A 60 4.94 -2.85 1.43
C ILE A 60 4.65 -1.61 0.56
N SER A 61 3.83 -1.77 -0.48
CA SER A 61 3.41 -0.65 -1.34
C SER A 61 2.74 0.46 -0.55
N LEU A 62 1.79 0.08 0.33
CA LEU A 62 1.07 1.01 1.18
C LEU A 62 2.00 1.70 2.18
N PHE A 63 2.96 0.98 2.77
CA PHE A 63 3.95 1.58 3.66
C PHE A 63 4.79 2.65 2.95
N ILE A 64 5.28 2.37 1.74
CA ILE A 64 6.04 3.35 0.95
C ILE A 64 5.15 4.57 0.64
N LEU A 65 3.91 4.35 0.25
CA LEU A 65 2.95 5.42 -0.04
C LEU A 65 2.62 6.26 1.20
N LEU A 66 2.36 5.62 2.34
CA LEU A 66 2.08 6.33 3.60
C LEU A 66 3.31 7.11 4.07
N ARG A 67 4.51 6.56 3.93
CA ARG A 67 5.75 7.29 4.24
C ARG A 67 5.91 8.52 3.34
N LEU A 68 5.55 8.41 2.07
CA LEU A 68 5.59 9.53 1.11
C LEU A 68 4.54 10.61 1.47
N LEU A 69 3.35 10.20 1.89
CA LEU A 69 2.24 11.11 2.22
C LEU A 69 2.39 11.77 3.60
N LEU A 70 2.99 11.07 4.57
CA LEU A 70 3.04 11.48 5.99
C LEU A 70 4.45 11.88 6.45
N GLY A 71 5.45 11.81 5.57
CA GLY A 71 6.86 12.09 5.88
C GLY A 71 7.11 13.54 6.32
N PRO A 72 8.20 13.81 7.06
CA PRO A 72 8.48 15.11 7.65
C PRO A 72 8.58 16.24 6.62
N ASN A 73 8.08 17.41 7.00
CA ASN A 73 8.05 18.64 6.21
C ASN A 73 9.46 19.17 5.88
N LEU A 74 9.77 19.20 4.58
CA LEU A 74 10.34 20.33 3.82
C LEU A 74 11.40 21.20 4.52
N SER A 75 12.63 20.71 4.68
CA SER A 75 13.78 21.58 5.00
C SER A 75 15.01 21.43 4.10
N ASP A 76 15.04 20.51 3.13
CA ASP A 76 16.17 20.39 2.18
C ASP A 76 15.67 20.43 0.73
N TYR A 77 15.84 21.59 0.09
CA TYR A 77 15.03 21.99 -1.07
C TYR A 77 15.58 21.56 -2.45
N ASN A 78 16.67 20.79 -2.55
CA ASN A 78 17.33 20.61 -3.86
C ASN A 78 17.21 19.22 -4.54
N MET A 79 16.78 18.14 -3.86
CA MET A 79 16.64 16.81 -4.51
C MET A 79 15.41 15.98 -4.09
N GLU A 80 14.51 16.55 -3.29
CA GLU A 80 13.38 15.78 -2.72
C GLU A 80 12.29 15.42 -3.74
N SER A 81 12.05 16.22 -4.78
CA SER A 81 11.01 15.89 -5.79
C SER A 81 11.39 14.66 -6.61
N GLU A 82 12.69 14.47 -6.89
CA GLU A 82 13.23 13.30 -7.57
C GLU A 82 13.08 12.06 -6.70
N ASN A 83 13.54 12.13 -5.44
CA ASN A 83 13.43 11.02 -4.48
C ASN A 83 11.97 10.62 -4.21
N ASN A 84 11.05 11.60 -4.12
CA ASN A 84 9.62 11.36 -3.96
C ASN A 84 9.00 10.68 -5.18
N SER A 85 9.38 11.11 -6.38
CA SER A 85 8.92 10.49 -7.63
C SER A 85 9.40 9.04 -7.75
N VAL A 86 10.64 8.76 -7.34
CA VAL A 86 11.20 7.39 -7.29
C VAL A 86 10.46 6.53 -6.28
N GLN A 87 10.21 7.03 -5.07
CA GLN A 87 9.44 6.30 -4.05
C GLN A 87 8.00 6.03 -4.50
N LEU A 88 7.35 6.99 -5.18
CA LEU A 88 6.03 6.80 -5.75
C LEU A 88 6.04 5.72 -6.85
N ALA A 89 7.03 5.74 -7.74
CA ALA A 89 7.20 4.71 -8.75
C ALA A 89 7.42 3.33 -8.13
N LEU A 90 8.23 3.22 -7.08
CA LEU A 90 8.45 1.98 -6.33
C LEU A 90 7.16 1.49 -5.64
N ALA A 91 6.38 2.39 -5.03
CA ALA A 91 5.08 2.05 -4.46
C ALA A 91 4.15 1.47 -5.54
N GLY A 92 4.09 2.09 -6.72
CA GLY A 92 3.32 1.62 -7.87
C GLY A 92 3.77 0.25 -8.40
N ILE A 93 5.08 0.01 -8.53
CA ILE A 93 5.63 -1.28 -8.95
C ILE A 93 5.31 -2.37 -7.91
N SER A 94 5.49 -2.05 -6.62
CA SER A 94 5.14 -2.97 -5.52
C SER A 94 3.64 -3.33 -5.53
N TRP A 95 2.78 -2.35 -5.80
CA TRP A 95 1.35 -2.56 -5.98
C TRP A 95 1.04 -3.46 -7.19
N MET A 96 1.71 -3.24 -8.32
CA MET A 96 1.55 -4.09 -9.50
C MET A 96 1.90 -5.56 -9.22
N ILE A 97 2.99 -5.81 -8.49
CA ILE A 97 3.39 -7.16 -8.04
C ILE A 97 2.30 -7.76 -7.13
N SER A 98 1.74 -6.94 -6.23
CA SER A 98 0.65 -7.34 -5.37
C SER A 98 -0.60 -7.77 -6.17
N ILE A 99 -0.98 -7.02 -7.21
CA ILE A 99 -2.09 -7.38 -8.11
C ILE A 99 -1.81 -8.68 -8.86
N PHE A 100 -0.57 -8.91 -9.31
CA PHE A 100 -0.20 -10.18 -9.95
C PHE A 100 -0.48 -11.39 -9.04
N PHE A 101 -0.13 -11.32 -7.75
CA PHE A 101 -0.45 -12.37 -6.79
C PHE A 101 -1.96 -12.54 -6.58
N LEU A 102 -2.71 -11.44 -6.50
CA LEU A 102 -4.17 -11.47 -6.39
C LEU A 102 -4.80 -12.23 -7.56
N LEU A 103 -4.47 -11.84 -8.79
CA LEU A 103 -4.99 -12.46 -10.01
C LEU A 103 -4.66 -13.95 -10.05
N LYS A 104 -3.42 -14.32 -9.72
CA LYS A 104 -3.00 -15.73 -9.66
C LYS A 104 -3.79 -16.53 -8.61
N GLY A 105 -4.08 -15.93 -7.47
CA GLY A 105 -4.95 -16.51 -6.44
C GLY A 105 -6.37 -16.76 -6.95
N VAL A 106 -6.96 -15.76 -7.60
CA VAL A 106 -8.29 -15.84 -8.22
C VAL A 106 -8.34 -16.94 -9.29
N PHE A 107 -7.41 -16.95 -10.25
CA PHE A 107 -7.37 -17.99 -11.29
C PHE A 107 -7.24 -19.40 -10.71
N LYS A 108 -6.44 -19.58 -9.66
CA LYS A 108 -6.27 -20.88 -9.01
C LYS A 108 -7.53 -21.33 -8.26
N LEU A 109 -8.31 -20.40 -7.71
CA LEU A 109 -9.61 -20.71 -7.12
C LEU A 109 -10.63 -21.09 -8.19
N LEU A 110 -10.72 -20.31 -9.27
CA LEU A 110 -11.65 -20.58 -10.38
C LEU A 110 -11.34 -21.91 -11.09
N ALA A 111 -10.05 -22.22 -11.30
CA ALA A 111 -9.64 -23.49 -11.89
C ALA A 111 -9.95 -24.71 -11.02
N ARG A 112 -10.07 -24.54 -9.70
CA ARG A 112 -10.45 -25.64 -8.77
C ARG A 112 -11.96 -25.92 -8.76
N GLN A 113 -12.78 -24.99 -9.27
CA GLN A 113 -14.24 -25.15 -9.35
C GLN A 113 -14.70 -25.85 -10.64
N LYS A 114 -13.81 -26.04 -11.61
CA LYS A 114 -14.01 -26.89 -12.78
C LYS A 114 -13.53 -28.30 -12.48
#